data_AF-A0A9D7UE45-F1
#
_entry.id   AF-A0A9D7UE45-F1
#
_cell.length_a   1.000
_cell.length_b   1.000
_cell.length_c   1.000
_cell.angle_alpha   90.00
_cell.angle_beta   90.00
_cell.angle_gamma   90.00
#
_symmetry.space_group_name_H-M   'P 1'
#
loop_
_entity.id
_entity.type
_entity.pdbx_description
1 polymer ?
#
loop_
_entity_poly.entity_id
_entity_poly.type
_entity_poly.pdbx_seq_one_letter_code
_entity_poly.pdbx_strand_id
1 'polypeptide(L)'
;MKKILLIGRTNVGKSTLFNLLSKSNSALVLNQENLTRDIIEGKLTVDNDSYVVYDSPGLENIKLSWNTFPTLWKNIIEEVDLVIIVLDGIAGITHRDDEIIRFAFSFDKTIIGVINKSDSSKFDFSNFVTLPFNITPVSAEHGTGKSQLIDLIQNNLGESVDDAKAVEFKIAVVGRPNAGKSTLINSWTKQDRLATSPIEGTTRDSVFVPAELFDDDISLIDTAGRKKRNDLHGRLDIIMDIKAQKIIFSSQIVLLLIDAQAGMNAFDKRLAMDIIEKEKGIIIVLNKWDLIPDSQRKTILADINHFFHKRFFQITKPLIIPVSAIDKWNMTTLQNNIQKLREATLIKTKTNQLNKWLQTAVDKKSPPYSKIKRPIKLKYITQTHFKPPKFTIFLNRPGDLPQGYRLYLAKSLAKQFQLESISIKLEFKATKNPFVD
;
A
#
# COMPACT_ATOMS: atom_id res chain seq x y z
N MET A 1 11.53 10.01 20.55
CA MET A 1 12.41 10.38 19.42
C MET A 1 12.07 9.47 18.26
N LYS A 2 12.00 10.01 17.05
CA LYS A 2 11.68 9.21 15.86
C LYS A 2 12.88 8.36 15.44
N LYS A 3 12.63 7.16 14.93
CA LYS A 3 13.64 6.14 14.63
C LYS A 3 13.71 5.86 13.13
N ILE A 4 14.92 5.79 12.57
CA ILE A 4 15.21 5.65 11.14
C ILE A 4 16.09 4.42 10.94
N LEU A 5 15.78 3.56 9.98
CA LEU A 5 16.57 2.38 9.64
C LEU A 5 17.15 2.49 8.23
N LEU A 6 18.46 2.37 8.08
CA LEU A 6 19.15 2.31 6.78
C LEU A 6 19.28 0.85 6.33
N ILE A 7 18.79 0.51 5.15
CA ILE A 7 18.93 -0.83 4.55
C ILE A 7 19.47 -0.75 3.12
N GLY A 8 19.98 -1.87 2.60
CA GLY A 8 20.55 -1.94 1.26
C GLY A 8 21.62 -3.03 1.14
N ARG A 9 22.02 -3.33 -0.09
CA ARG A 9 23.02 -4.36 -0.38
C ARG A 9 24.41 -3.99 0.14
N THR A 10 25.39 -4.88 0.02
CA THR A 10 26.78 -4.54 0.38
C THR A 10 27.34 -3.48 -0.58
N ASN A 11 28.28 -2.67 -0.10
CA ASN A 11 29.03 -1.67 -0.90
C ASN A 11 28.23 -0.52 -1.55
N VAL A 12 26.96 -0.32 -1.21
CA VAL A 12 26.18 0.88 -1.61
C VAL A 12 26.55 2.14 -0.80
N GLY A 13 27.33 2.00 0.27
CA GLY A 13 27.75 3.11 1.14
C GLY A 13 26.78 3.46 2.27
N LYS A 14 26.05 2.48 2.81
CA LYS A 14 25.17 2.66 3.99
C LYS A 14 25.91 3.26 5.18
N SER A 15 27.06 2.69 5.56
CA SER A 15 27.84 3.18 6.69
C SER A 15 28.46 4.57 6.45
N THR A 16 28.77 4.90 5.20
CA THR A 16 29.18 6.27 4.82
C THR A 16 28.02 7.24 5.01
N LEU A 17 26.81 6.89 4.57
CA LEU A 17 25.60 7.69 4.75
C LEU A 17 25.23 7.83 6.23
N PHE A 18 25.31 6.74 6.99
CA PHE A 18 25.12 6.73 8.44
C PHE A 18 26.03 7.75 9.11
N ASN A 19 27.33 7.71 8.80
CA ASN A 19 28.31 8.66 9.34
C ASN A 19 28.01 10.11 8.93
N LEU A 20 27.56 10.33 7.70
CA LEU A 20 27.17 11.66 7.23
C LEU A 20 25.99 12.23 8.04
N LEU A 21 25.02 11.39 8.38
CA LEU A 21 23.85 11.75 9.18
C LEU A 21 24.22 11.91 10.67
N SER A 22 24.98 10.98 11.25
CA SER A 22 25.25 10.92 12.69
C SER A 22 26.31 11.91 13.18
N LYS A 23 27.23 12.38 12.33
CA LYS A 23 28.30 13.32 12.72
C LYS A 23 27.86 14.79 12.86
N SER A 24 26.56 15.09 12.77
CA SER A 24 26.01 16.46 12.76
C SER A 24 25.79 17.09 14.14
N ASN A 25 26.78 16.98 15.03
CA ASN A 25 26.83 17.42 16.45
C ASN A 25 26.40 16.38 17.48
N SER A 26 27.42 15.88 18.19
CA SER A 26 27.38 15.00 19.37
C SER A 26 26.74 13.62 19.16
N ALA A 27 27.38 12.76 18.36
CA ALA A 27 27.16 11.33 18.46
C ALA A 27 27.81 10.80 19.75
N LEU A 28 27.00 10.54 20.78
CA LEU A 28 27.35 9.57 21.80
C LEU A 28 27.10 8.19 21.19
N VAL A 29 28.18 7.45 20.93
CA VAL A 29 28.12 6.03 20.57
C VAL A 29 27.70 5.28 21.84
N LEU A 30 26.39 5.09 22.02
CA LEU A 30 25.86 4.21 23.06
C LEU A 30 26.04 2.77 22.60
N ASN A 31 27.20 2.19 22.92
CA ASN A 31 27.34 0.75 22.96
C ASN A 31 26.49 0.24 24.14
N GLN A 32 25.21 -0.06 23.90
CA GLN A 32 24.49 -0.93 24.81
C GLN A 32 24.99 -2.36 24.59
N GLU A 33 25.61 -2.93 25.63
CA GLU A 33 25.92 -4.35 25.75
C GLU A 33 24.62 -5.16 25.68
N ASN A 34 24.11 -5.40 24.46
CA ASN A 34 23.11 -6.42 24.10
C ASN A 34 22.78 -6.47 22.59
N LEU A 35 23.42 -5.65 21.75
CA LEU A 35 23.26 -5.69 20.28
C LEU A 35 24.57 -6.08 19.60
N THR A 36 24.78 -7.36 19.32
CA THR A 36 25.75 -7.79 18.30
C THR A 36 25.17 -8.92 17.45
N ARG A 37 25.36 -8.98 16.12
CA ARG A 37 26.16 -8.21 15.14
C ARG A 37 25.23 -7.95 13.93
N ASP A 38 25.01 -6.79 13.32
CA ASP A 38 25.87 -5.66 12.99
C ASP A 38 25.04 -4.35 12.86
N ILE A 39 24.03 -4.13 13.71
CA ILE A 39 23.22 -2.90 13.64
C ILE A 39 23.86 -1.82 14.52
N ILE A 40 24.23 -0.70 13.91
CA ILE A 40 24.87 0.44 14.59
C ILE A 40 23.83 1.52 14.84
N GLU A 41 23.70 1.99 16.08
CA GLU A 41 22.82 3.10 16.44
C GLU A 41 23.60 4.42 16.46
N GLY A 42 22.99 5.48 15.95
CA GLY A 42 23.51 6.85 15.98
C GLY A 42 22.40 7.87 16.15
N LYS A 43 22.76 9.12 16.43
CA LYS A 43 21.82 10.23 16.60
C LYS A 43 22.00 11.26 15.48
N LEU A 44 20.90 11.68 14.88
CA LEU A 44 20.83 12.80 13.93
C LEU A 44 20.08 13.94 14.63
N THR A 45 20.69 15.12 14.69
CA THR A 45 20.05 16.33 15.23
C THR A 45 19.92 17.33 14.10
N VAL A 46 18.70 17.81 13.85
CA VAL A 46 18.40 18.82 12.84
C VAL A 46 17.53 19.86 13.51
N ASP A 47 17.98 21.11 13.53
CA ASP A 47 17.32 22.20 14.25
C ASP A 47 16.99 21.83 15.71
N ASN A 48 15.71 21.76 16.08
CA ASN A 48 15.24 21.34 17.41
C ASN A 48 14.85 19.85 17.49
N ASP A 49 14.88 19.12 16.37
CA ASP A 49 14.50 17.72 16.30
C ASP A 49 15.68 16.78 16.52
N SER A 50 15.39 15.64 17.15
CA SER A 50 16.36 14.56 17.37
C SER A 50 15.80 13.22 16.88
N TYR A 51 16.56 12.58 16.00
CA TYR A 51 16.27 11.29 15.38
C TYR A 51 17.29 10.24 15.82
N VAL A 52 16.85 8.99 15.97
CA VAL A 52 17.73 7.83 16.09
C VAL A 52 17.89 7.22 14.71
N VAL A 53 19.12 6.91 14.30
CA VAL A 53 19.44 6.28 13.02
C VAL A 53 20.09 4.93 13.29
N TYR A 54 19.61 3.89 12.62
CA TYR A 54 20.16 2.55 12.66
C TYR A 54 20.85 2.24 11.32
N ASP A 55 22.16 2.01 11.29
CA ASP A 55 22.84 1.39 10.16
C ASP A 55 22.71 -0.11 10.27
N SER A 56 22.46 -0.77 9.15
CA SER A 56 22.20 -2.20 9.13
C SER A 56 23.18 -2.90 8.18
N PRO A 57 23.61 -4.15 8.46
CA PRO A 57 24.57 -4.81 7.60
C PRO A 57 24.03 -5.01 6.19
N GLY A 58 24.96 -5.17 5.25
CA GLY A 58 24.61 -5.41 3.86
C GLY A 58 23.73 -6.64 3.70
N LEU A 59 22.56 -6.44 3.13
CA LEU A 59 21.61 -7.51 2.87
C LEU A 59 21.98 -8.28 1.59
N GLU A 60 23.25 -8.62 1.32
CA GLU A 60 23.65 -9.30 0.07
C GLU A 60 23.31 -10.79 0.10
N ASN A 61 23.66 -11.47 1.19
CA ASN A 61 23.58 -12.93 1.30
C ASN A 61 22.50 -13.39 2.30
N ILE A 62 21.59 -12.52 2.70
CA ILE A 62 20.56 -12.79 3.71
C ILE A 62 19.26 -13.23 3.03
N LYS A 63 18.62 -14.30 3.49
CA LYS A 63 17.30 -14.66 2.95
C LYS A 63 16.24 -13.63 3.35
N LEU A 64 15.72 -12.89 2.37
CA LEU A 64 14.74 -11.81 2.56
C LEU A 64 13.32 -12.36 2.68
N SER A 65 13.00 -12.91 3.84
CA SER A 65 11.66 -13.41 4.16
C SER A 65 11.36 -13.14 5.62
N TRP A 66 10.18 -12.59 5.90
CA TRP A 66 9.78 -12.24 7.27
C TRP A 66 9.87 -13.44 8.21
N ASN A 67 9.53 -14.64 7.76
CA ASN A 67 9.58 -15.84 8.60
C ASN A 67 11.01 -16.22 9.01
N THR A 68 11.99 -16.03 8.12
CA THR A 68 13.39 -16.40 8.35
C THR A 68 14.25 -15.24 8.80
N PHE A 69 13.71 -14.01 8.84
CA PHE A 69 14.46 -12.83 9.24
C PHE A 69 14.76 -12.89 10.74
N PRO A 70 15.94 -12.45 11.21
CA PRO A 70 16.30 -12.56 12.62
C PRO A 70 15.35 -11.75 13.51
N THR A 71 14.95 -12.29 14.66
CA THR A 71 13.99 -11.66 15.57
C THR A 71 14.42 -10.25 16.01
N LEU A 72 15.72 -10.06 16.24
CA LEU A 72 16.29 -8.76 16.58
C LEU A 72 15.95 -7.67 15.56
N TRP A 73 16.01 -8.02 14.28
CA TRP A 73 15.68 -7.10 13.21
C TRP A 73 14.19 -6.81 13.12
N LYS A 74 13.34 -7.80 13.38
CA LYS A 74 11.89 -7.59 13.40
C LYS A 74 11.52 -6.56 14.46
N ASN A 75 12.10 -6.67 15.66
CA ASN A 75 11.86 -5.72 16.74
C ASN A 75 12.29 -4.30 16.33
N ILE A 76 13.46 -4.15 15.71
CA ILE A 76 13.94 -2.84 15.23
C ILE A 76 13.02 -2.30 14.13
N ILE A 77 12.63 -3.14 13.17
CA ILE A 77 11.70 -2.78 12.11
C ILE A 77 10.35 -2.37 12.69
N GLU A 78 9.85 -3.03 13.73
CA GLU A 78 8.59 -2.65 14.39
C GLU A 78 8.70 -1.28 15.08
N GLU A 79 9.87 -0.95 15.62
CA GLU A 79 10.12 0.30 16.34
C GLU A 79 10.46 1.51 15.45
N VAL A 80 10.92 1.30 14.21
CA VAL A 80 11.28 2.42 13.34
C VAL A 80 10.06 3.11 12.73
N ASP A 81 10.17 4.41 12.52
CA ASP A 81 9.17 5.26 11.89
C ASP A 81 9.43 5.42 10.38
N LEU A 82 10.70 5.33 9.97
CA LEU A 82 11.15 5.50 8.59
C LEU A 82 12.24 4.49 8.22
N VAL A 83 12.15 3.94 7.01
CA VAL A 83 13.18 3.09 6.40
C VAL A 83 13.80 3.81 5.21
N ILE A 84 15.12 3.89 5.17
CA ILE A 84 15.88 4.47 4.06
C ILE A 84 16.58 3.35 3.31
N ILE A 85 16.24 3.16 2.03
CA ILE A 85 16.91 2.20 1.15
C ILE A 85 18.07 2.91 0.44
N VAL A 86 19.29 2.48 0.73
CA VAL A 86 20.50 3.03 0.10
C VAL A 86 20.84 2.20 -1.13
N LEU A 87 20.93 2.89 -2.27
CA LEU A 87 21.23 2.34 -3.58
C LEU A 87 22.54 2.94 -4.10
N ASP A 88 23.16 2.26 -5.06
CA ASP A 88 24.40 2.71 -5.69
C ASP A 88 24.11 3.37 -7.04
N GLY A 89 24.36 4.67 -7.13
CA GLY A 89 24.15 5.48 -8.33
C GLY A 89 25.00 5.09 -9.53
N ILE A 90 26.12 4.39 -9.33
CA ILE A 90 27.04 3.96 -10.40
C ILE A 90 26.59 2.60 -10.96
N ALA A 91 26.22 1.68 -10.08
CA ALA A 91 25.87 0.32 -10.47
C ALA A 91 24.43 0.20 -11.00
N GLY A 92 23.57 1.19 -10.74
CA GLY A 92 22.14 1.10 -11.07
C GLY A 92 21.39 0.19 -10.10
N ILE A 93 20.13 -0.10 -10.43
CA ILE A 93 19.29 -1.04 -9.68
C ILE A 93 19.68 -2.47 -10.09
N THR A 94 20.12 -3.26 -9.12
CA THR A 94 20.42 -4.69 -9.32
C THR A 94 19.23 -5.57 -8.96
N HIS A 95 19.25 -6.84 -9.37
CA HIS A 95 18.25 -7.83 -8.91
C HIS A 95 18.17 -7.90 -7.38
N ARG A 96 19.31 -7.74 -6.71
CA ARG A 96 19.36 -7.78 -5.25
C ARG A 96 18.69 -6.57 -4.62
N ASP A 97 18.85 -5.40 -5.21
CA ASP A 97 18.16 -4.18 -4.78
C ASP A 97 16.63 -4.35 -4.91
N ASP A 98 16.16 -4.97 -5.99
CA ASP A 98 14.73 -5.29 -6.18
C ASP A 98 14.18 -6.21 -5.08
N GLU A 99 14.93 -7.23 -4.67
CA GLU A 99 14.52 -8.11 -3.58
C GLU A 99 14.46 -7.37 -2.24
N ILE A 100 15.46 -6.51 -1.95
CA ILE A 100 15.50 -5.68 -0.74
C ILE A 100 14.32 -4.72 -0.70
N ILE A 101 14.02 -4.07 -1.83
CA ILE A 101 12.89 -3.15 -1.97
C ILE A 101 11.57 -3.87 -1.68
N ARG A 102 11.31 -5.02 -2.31
CA ARG A 102 10.07 -5.81 -2.06
C ARG A 102 9.96 -6.23 -0.61
N PHE A 103 11.08 -6.63 -0.01
CA PHE A 103 11.11 -7.02 1.38
C PHE A 103 10.81 -5.84 2.30
N ALA A 104 11.39 -4.67 2.04
CA ALA A 104 11.13 -3.44 2.79
C ALA A 104 9.64 -3.05 2.78
N PHE A 105 8.96 -3.20 1.63
CA PHE A 105 7.53 -2.94 1.53
C PHE A 105 6.65 -3.85 2.38
N SER A 106 7.16 -4.99 2.86
CA SER A 106 6.43 -5.85 3.79
C SER A 106 6.38 -5.31 5.22
N PHE A 107 7.13 -4.25 5.55
CA PHE A 107 7.30 -3.75 6.92
C PHE A 107 6.17 -2.83 7.40
N ASP A 108 5.26 -2.38 6.52
CA ASP A 108 4.21 -1.39 6.82
C ASP A 108 4.79 -0.07 7.41
N LYS A 109 5.94 0.37 6.90
CA LYS A 109 6.64 1.60 7.30
C LYS A 109 6.74 2.60 6.16
N THR A 110 6.96 3.87 6.49
CA THR A 110 7.35 4.88 5.50
C THR A 110 8.72 4.51 4.94
N ILE A 111 8.87 4.57 3.62
CA ILE A 111 10.12 4.22 2.93
C ILE A 111 10.54 5.40 2.05
N ILE A 112 11.82 5.73 2.11
CA ILE A 112 12.49 6.62 1.14
C ILE A 112 13.74 5.94 0.59
N GLY A 113 14.28 6.45 -0.51
CA GLY A 113 15.50 5.96 -1.13
C GLY A 113 16.59 7.01 -1.17
N VAL A 114 17.82 6.56 -1.01
CA VAL A 114 19.01 7.38 -1.21
C VAL A 114 19.84 6.76 -2.31
N ILE A 115 20.04 7.50 -3.40
CA ILE A 115 20.91 7.06 -4.48
C ILE A 115 22.30 7.63 -4.18
N ASN A 116 23.12 6.81 -3.55
CA ASN A 116 24.45 7.21 -3.12
C ASN A 116 25.43 7.24 -4.29
N LYS A 117 26.57 7.93 -4.14
CA LYS A 117 27.62 8.10 -5.17
C LYS A 117 27.15 8.92 -6.38
N SER A 118 26.29 9.90 -6.15
CA SER A 118 25.73 10.76 -7.20
C SER A 118 26.73 11.74 -7.82
N ASP A 119 27.93 11.85 -7.25
CA ASP A 119 29.06 12.65 -7.73
C ASP A 119 29.78 12.03 -8.93
N SER A 120 29.59 10.73 -9.17
CA SER A 120 30.25 10.02 -10.25
C SER A 120 29.73 10.47 -11.63
N SER A 121 30.63 10.59 -12.60
CA SER A 121 30.25 10.85 -14.00
C SER A 121 29.42 9.71 -14.63
N LYS A 122 29.39 8.53 -13.98
CA LYS A 122 28.58 7.37 -14.38
C LYS A 122 27.20 7.36 -13.73
N PHE A 123 26.92 8.32 -12.85
CA PHE A 123 25.61 8.44 -12.23
C PHE A 123 24.57 8.82 -13.28
N ASP A 124 23.54 7.98 -13.38
CA ASP A 124 22.37 8.24 -14.22
C ASP A 124 21.11 8.09 -13.38
N PHE A 125 20.52 9.23 -13.01
CA PHE A 125 19.30 9.29 -12.21
C PHE A 125 18.13 8.58 -12.90
N SER A 126 18.11 8.51 -14.24
CA SER A 126 17.00 7.90 -15.00
C SER A 126 16.78 6.43 -14.66
N ASN A 127 17.84 5.71 -14.23
CA ASN A 127 17.78 4.32 -13.77
C ASN A 127 16.95 4.14 -12.48
N PHE A 128 16.71 5.22 -11.73
CA PHE A 128 16.09 5.19 -10.41
C PHE A 128 14.71 5.85 -10.37
N VAL A 129 14.33 6.63 -11.38
CA VAL A 129 13.05 7.36 -11.46
C VAL A 129 11.83 6.42 -11.34
N THR A 130 12.01 5.13 -11.66
CA THR A 130 10.96 4.12 -11.59
C THR A 130 10.73 3.56 -10.18
N LEU A 131 11.53 3.97 -9.19
CA LEU A 131 11.39 3.49 -7.81
C LEU A 131 10.06 3.94 -7.15
N PRO A 132 9.48 3.10 -6.29
CA PRO A 132 8.14 3.29 -5.70
C PRO A 132 8.06 4.17 -4.46
N PHE A 133 9.15 4.83 -4.08
CA PHE A 133 9.24 5.72 -2.93
C PHE A 133 9.99 6.98 -3.34
N ASN A 134 9.92 8.03 -2.52
CA ASN A 134 10.67 9.24 -2.75
C ASN A 134 12.17 8.94 -2.69
N ILE A 135 12.90 9.39 -3.69
CA ILE A 135 14.35 9.17 -3.83
C ILE A 135 15.08 10.50 -3.83
N THR A 136 16.26 10.54 -3.24
CA THR A 136 17.14 11.70 -3.33
C THR A 136 18.57 11.25 -3.66
N PRO A 137 19.24 11.88 -4.64
CA PRO A 137 20.64 11.62 -4.92
C PRO A 137 21.53 12.23 -3.85
N VAL A 138 22.52 11.47 -3.39
CA VAL A 138 23.46 11.89 -2.36
C VAL A 138 24.86 11.42 -2.74
N SER A 139 25.88 12.21 -2.41
CA SER A 139 27.24 11.69 -2.28
C SER A 139 27.54 11.64 -0.79
N ALA A 140 27.45 10.45 -0.19
CA ALA A 140 27.70 10.31 1.23
C ALA A 140 29.15 10.65 1.60
N GLU A 141 30.08 10.41 0.66
CA GLU A 141 31.51 10.67 0.81
C GLU A 141 31.84 12.16 0.72
N HIS A 142 31.20 12.90 -0.20
CA HIS A 142 31.41 14.33 -0.38
C HIS A 142 30.40 15.22 0.36
N GLY A 143 29.41 14.63 1.01
CA GLY A 143 28.36 15.33 1.76
C GLY A 143 27.33 16.08 0.91
N THR A 144 27.36 15.94 -0.41
CA THR A 144 26.40 16.60 -1.32
C THR A 144 25.04 15.90 -1.25
N GLY A 145 23.93 16.65 -1.34
CA GLY A 145 22.58 16.08 -1.25
C GLY A 145 22.07 15.90 0.19
N LYS A 146 22.89 16.25 1.20
CA LYS A 146 22.55 16.06 2.62
C LYS A 146 21.32 16.87 3.06
N SER A 147 21.22 18.14 2.66
CA SER A 147 20.07 18.98 3.02
C SER A 147 18.78 18.43 2.43
N GLN A 148 18.78 18.05 1.15
CA GLN A 148 17.64 17.43 0.49
C GLN A 148 17.21 16.11 1.16
N LEU A 149 18.18 15.32 1.64
CA LEU A 149 17.90 14.13 2.42
C LEU A 149 17.25 14.45 3.78
N ILE A 150 17.73 15.47 4.47
CA ILE A 150 17.16 15.93 5.74
C ILE A 150 15.72 16.44 5.53
N ASP A 151 15.49 17.29 4.53
CA ASP A 151 14.17 17.80 4.18
C ASP A 151 13.22 16.63 3.87
N LEU A 152 13.71 15.64 3.12
CA LEU A 152 12.93 14.45 2.79
C LEU A 152 12.59 13.62 4.04
N ILE A 153 13.51 13.48 4.98
CA ILE A 153 13.28 12.81 6.27
C ILE A 153 12.23 13.58 7.08
N GLN A 154 12.39 14.89 7.27
CA GLN A 154 11.47 15.74 8.03
C GLN A 154 10.06 15.75 7.42
N ASN A 155 9.94 15.87 6.10
CA ASN A 155 8.64 15.82 5.41
C ASN A 155 7.90 14.49 5.59
N ASN A 156 8.64 13.38 5.67
CA ASN A 156 8.06 12.03 5.81
C ASN A 156 7.82 11.64 7.28
N LEU A 157 8.49 12.30 8.22
CA LEU A 157 8.36 12.05 9.65
C LEU A 157 7.47 13.09 10.35
N GLY A 158 7.29 14.29 9.78
CA GLY A 158 6.38 15.37 10.19
C GLY A 158 6.79 16.17 11.43
N GLU A 159 7.15 17.44 11.28
CA GLU A 159 6.73 18.44 12.27
C GLU A 159 5.24 18.77 12.05
N SER A 160 4.51 18.92 13.15
CA SER A 160 3.12 19.37 13.17
C SER A 160 3.06 20.89 13.31
N VAL A 161 2.44 21.59 12.36
CA VAL A 161 1.41 22.65 12.51
C VAL A 161 0.90 23.01 11.11
N ASP A 162 -0.44 23.03 10.97
CA ASP A 162 -1.26 23.68 9.93
C ASP A 162 -0.74 23.70 8.48
N ASP A 163 -1.16 22.71 7.70
CA ASP A 163 -2.18 22.98 6.68
C ASP A 163 -2.62 21.66 6.04
N ALA A 164 -3.92 21.61 5.73
CA ALA A 164 -4.51 20.57 4.92
C ALA A 164 -3.95 20.60 3.49
N LYS A 165 -2.76 20.05 3.26
CA LYS A 165 -2.50 19.41 1.97
C LYS A 165 -3.12 18.03 2.05
N ALA A 166 -4.32 17.92 1.48
CA ALA A 166 -5.04 16.68 1.31
C ALA A 166 -4.05 15.60 0.85
N VAL A 167 -3.91 14.52 1.65
CA VAL A 167 -3.26 13.31 1.16
C VAL A 167 -4.00 12.92 -0.12
N GLU A 168 -3.32 13.11 -1.24
CA GLU A 168 -3.78 12.83 -2.59
C GLU A 168 -4.45 11.44 -2.61
N PHE A 169 -5.76 11.38 -2.82
CA PHE A 169 -6.49 10.11 -2.83
C PHE A 169 -6.35 9.46 -4.21
N LYS A 170 -5.53 8.41 -4.29
CA LYS A 170 -5.12 7.79 -5.55
C LYS A 170 -6.03 6.63 -5.93
N ILE A 171 -6.60 6.72 -7.12
CA ILE A 171 -7.34 5.63 -7.78
C ILE A 171 -6.46 5.05 -8.89
N ALA A 172 -6.28 3.73 -8.87
CA ALA A 172 -5.53 2.99 -9.87
C ALA A 172 -6.43 2.25 -10.85
N VAL A 173 -6.01 2.12 -12.10
CA VAL A 173 -6.63 1.20 -13.08
C VAL A 173 -5.63 0.11 -13.44
N VAL A 174 -6.00 -1.15 -13.20
CA VAL A 174 -5.15 -2.31 -13.47
C VAL A 174 -5.92 -3.36 -14.25
N GLY A 175 -5.23 -4.20 -15.02
CA GLY A 175 -5.86 -5.25 -15.82
C GLY A 175 -4.96 -5.70 -16.96
N ARG A 176 -5.33 -6.82 -17.58
CA ARG A 176 -4.56 -7.44 -18.67
C ARG A 176 -4.35 -6.50 -19.87
N PRO A 177 -3.34 -6.78 -20.71
CA PRO A 177 -3.27 -6.17 -22.05
C PRO A 177 -4.61 -6.33 -22.77
N ASN A 178 -5.02 -5.29 -23.52
CA ASN A 178 -6.26 -5.28 -24.31
C ASN A 178 -7.60 -5.38 -23.54
N ALA A 179 -7.59 -5.34 -22.20
CA ALA A 179 -8.81 -5.23 -21.38
C ALA A 179 -9.56 -3.89 -21.58
N GLY A 180 -8.99 -2.96 -22.35
CA GLY A 180 -9.60 -1.68 -22.70
C GLY A 180 -9.38 -0.57 -21.66
N LYS A 181 -8.26 -0.64 -20.91
CA LYS A 181 -7.84 0.40 -19.96
C LYS A 181 -7.78 1.78 -20.61
N SER A 182 -6.94 1.96 -21.63
CA SER A 182 -6.78 3.23 -22.34
C SER A 182 -8.11 3.76 -22.90
N THR A 183 -9.00 2.87 -23.35
CA THR A 183 -10.37 3.24 -23.80
C THR A 183 -11.23 3.79 -22.66
N LEU A 184 -11.21 3.16 -21.48
CA LEU A 184 -11.96 3.61 -20.29
C LEU A 184 -11.53 5.02 -19.84
N ILE A 185 -10.26 5.32 -20.00
CA ILE A 185 -9.67 6.57 -19.51
C ILE A 185 -9.99 7.68 -20.50
N ASN A 186 -9.85 7.37 -21.78
CA ASN A 186 -10.24 8.26 -22.86
C ASN A 186 -11.76 8.53 -22.86
N SER A 187 -12.58 7.66 -22.28
CA SER A 187 -14.02 7.93 -22.15
C SER A 187 -14.32 8.94 -21.04
N TRP A 188 -13.48 9.03 -19.99
CA TRP A 188 -13.58 10.03 -18.92
C TRP A 188 -12.93 11.38 -19.26
N THR A 189 -11.85 11.40 -20.04
CA THR A 189 -11.02 12.60 -20.24
C THR A 189 -11.50 13.57 -21.34
N LYS A 190 -12.69 13.38 -21.93
CA LYS A 190 -13.17 14.17 -23.08
C LYS A 190 -13.88 15.48 -22.72
N GLN A 191 -13.12 16.46 -22.24
CA GLN A 191 -13.08 17.75 -22.93
C GLN A 191 -11.83 17.75 -23.83
N ASP A 192 -11.84 18.47 -24.96
CA ASP A 192 -10.78 18.50 -25.99
C ASP A 192 -9.44 19.13 -25.52
N ARG A 193 -8.98 18.80 -24.33
CA ARG A 193 -7.67 19.18 -23.79
C ARG A 193 -7.06 18.02 -23.03
N LEU A 194 -6.59 17.00 -23.76
CA LEU A 194 -5.28 16.44 -23.42
C LEU A 194 -4.23 17.50 -23.81
N ALA A 195 -4.21 18.61 -23.07
CA ALA A 195 -2.99 19.38 -23.00
C ALA A 195 -2.03 18.48 -22.24
N THR A 196 -1.10 17.87 -22.97
CA THR A 196 0.20 17.50 -22.41
C THR A 196 0.69 18.73 -21.65
N SER A 197 0.62 18.71 -20.33
CA SER A 197 1.26 19.75 -19.54
C SER A 197 2.77 19.58 -19.75
N PRO A 198 3.48 20.57 -20.32
CA PRO A 198 4.93 20.51 -20.45
C PRO A 198 5.53 20.95 -19.11
N ILE A 199 5.27 20.19 -18.05
CA ILE A 199 6.03 20.33 -16.81
C ILE A 199 7.13 19.29 -16.89
N GLU A 200 8.35 19.75 -17.21
CA GLU A 200 9.55 18.93 -17.17
C GLU A 200 9.67 18.28 -15.78
N GLY A 201 9.60 16.94 -15.72
CA GLY A 201 9.80 16.17 -14.48
C GLY A 201 8.71 15.18 -14.11
N THR A 202 7.51 15.22 -14.70
CA THR A 202 6.49 14.18 -14.47
C THR A 202 6.73 13.00 -15.41
N THR A 203 6.88 11.80 -14.84
CA THR A 203 7.05 10.56 -15.60
C THR A 203 5.92 10.37 -16.62
N ARG A 204 6.31 10.13 -17.87
CA ARG A 204 5.51 9.91 -19.08
C ARG A 204 4.44 8.80 -19.01
N ASP A 205 4.17 8.20 -17.85
CA ASP A 205 3.32 7.01 -17.67
C ASP A 205 2.03 7.28 -16.86
N SER A 206 1.77 8.53 -16.46
CA SER A 206 0.53 8.92 -15.76
C SER A 206 -0.42 9.70 -16.68
N VAL A 207 -1.64 9.19 -16.86
CA VAL A 207 -2.72 9.93 -17.54
C VAL A 207 -3.51 10.67 -16.48
N PHE A 208 -3.52 11.99 -16.57
CA PHE A 208 -4.31 12.87 -15.71
C PHE A 208 -5.79 12.76 -16.09
N VAL A 209 -6.65 12.41 -15.13
CA VAL A 209 -8.09 12.64 -15.23
C VAL A 209 -8.38 13.97 -14.53
N PRO A 210 -9.08 14.93 -15.15
CA PRO A 210 -9.34 16.23 -14.55
C PRO A 210 -10.05 16.10 -13.20
N ALA A 211 -9.62 16.89 -12.22
CA ALA A 211 -10.19 16.95 -10.86
C ALA A 211 -11.71 17.20 -10.85
N GLU A 212 -12.24 17.85 -11.89
CA GLU A 212 -13.68 18.14 -12.08
C GLU A 212 -14.58 16.88 -12.14
N LEU A 213 -14.02 15.69 -12.40
CA LEU A 213 -14.79 14.43 -12.48
C LEU A 213 -14.85 13.66 -11.15
N PHE A 214 -13.92 13.90 -10.21
CA PHE A 214 -13.75 13.03 -9.04
C PHE A 214 -13.33 13.72 -7.73
N ASP A 215 -13.13 15.05 -7.68
CA ASP A 215 -12.63 15.80 -6.50
C ASP A 215 -11.25 15.34 -5.97
N ASP A 216 -10.57 14.39 -6.63
CA ASP A 216 -9.25 13.86 -6.27
C ASP A 216 -8.38 13.54 -7.49
N ASP A 217 -7.08 13.41 -7.26
CA ASP A 217 -6.12 13.00 -8.28
C ASP A 217 -6.18 11.50 -8.59
N ILE A 218 -6.66 11.16 -9.79
CA ILE A 218 -6.62 9.80 -10.32
C ILE A 218 -5.27 9.55 -10.98
N SER A 219 -4.41 8.80 -10.31
CA SER A 219 -3.14 8.33 -10.86
C SER A 219 -3.34 7.10 -11.73
N LEU A 220 -3.34 7.30 -13.05
CA LEU A 220 -3.44 6.20 -13.98
C LEU A 220 -2.09 5.56 -14.27
N ILE A 221 -2.07 4.23 -14.50
CA ILE A 221 -0.99 3.61 -15.28
C ILE A 221 -1.55 3.00 -16.55
N ASP A 222 -1.14 3.58 -17.66
CA ASP A 222 -1.16 2.93 -18.95
C ASP A 222 -0.06 1.87 -18.90
N THR A 223 -0.41 0.61 -18.65
CA THR A 223 0.53 -0.49 -18.89
C THR A 223 0.71 -0.64 -20.40
N ALA A 224 1.53 0.25 -20.95
CA ALA A 224 2.02 0.30 -22.31
C ALA A 224 0.94 0.26 -23.41
N GLY A 225 0.52 1.45 -23.85
CA GLY A 225 0.14 1.65 -25.24
C GLY A 225 1.33 1.43 -26.19
N ARG A 226 1.07 0.67 -27.25
CA ARG A 226 1.77 0.70 -28.55
C ARG A 226 3.26 0.32 -28.56
N LYS A 227 3.54 -0.99 -28.63
CA LYS A 227 4.56 -1.48 -29.58
C LYS A 227 4.16 -2.85 -30.12
N LYS A 228 3.94 -2.86 -31.44
CA LYS A 228 3.86 -4.07 -32.26
C LYS A 228 5.23 -4.76 -32.25
N ARG A 229 5.18 -6.08 -32.30
CA ARG A 229 6.20 -7.07 -32.73
C ARG A 229 7.12 -7.70 -31.67
N ASN A 230 6.84 -9.00 -31.54
CA ASN A 230 7.75 -10.15 -31.50
C ASN A 230 8.42 -10.50 -30.17
N ASP A 231 8.06 -11.72 -29.75
CA ASP A 231 8.78 -12.65 -28.88
C ASP A 231 9.45 -12.13 -27.62
N LEU A 232 8.85 -12.46 -26.47
CA LEU A 232 9.50 -12.99 -25.25
C LEU A 232 8.41 -13.19 -24.18
N HIS A 233 7.66 -14.29 -24.30
CA HIS A 233 6.44 -14.60 -23.53
C HIS A 233 6.63 -14.75 -22.00
N GLY A 234 7.85 -14.71 -21.45
CA GLY A 234 8.09 -14.85 -19.99
C GLY A 234 8.56 -13.59 -19.25
N ARG A 235 9.29 -12.68 -19.92
CA ARG A 235 9.88 -11.49 -19.27
C ARG A 235 8.91 -10.31 -19.17
N LEU A 236 7.98 -10.21 -20.11
CA LEU A 236 6.97 -9.14 -20.15
C LEU A 236 5.98 -9.27 -18.99
N ASP A 237 5.58 -10.50 -18.64
CA ASP A 237 4.62 -10.77 -17.55
C ASP A 237 5.15 -10.37 -16.17
N ILE A 238 6.45 -10.57 -15.91
CA ILE A 238 7.09 -10.23 -14.63
C ILE A 238 7.18 -8.71 -14.47
N ILE A 239 7.57 -7.98 -15.52
CA ILE A 239 7.66 -6.51 -15.50
C ILE A 239 6.26 -5.90 -15.32
N MET A 240 5.24 -6.47 -15.97
CA MET A 240 3.85 -6.06 -15.79
C MET A 240 3.36 -6.29 -14.37
N ASP A 241 3.74 -7.42 -13.76
CA ASP A 241 3.38 -7.74 -12.38
C ASP A 241 4.01 -6.72 -11.40
N ILE A 242 5.30 -6.41 -11.54
CA ILE A 242 6.00 -5.42 -10.70
C ILE A 242 5.34 -4.04 -10.77
N LYS A 243 5.05 -3.57 -11.99
CA LYS A 243 4.36 -2.29 -12.19
C LYS A 243 2.97 -2.31 -11.56
N ALA A 244 2.21 -3.40 -11.73
CA ALA A 244 0.89 -3.55 -11.12
C ALA A 244 0.97 -3.51 -9.58
N GLN A 245 1.93 -4.19 -8.97
CA GLN A 245 2.14 -4.18 -7.51
C GLN A 245 2.46 -2.78 -6.97
N LYS A 246 3.34 -2.03 -7.62
CA LYS A 246 3.70 -0.65 -7.24
C LYS A 246 2.48 0.25 -7.18
N ILE A 247 1.63 0.17 -8.19
CA ILE A 247 0.43 1.00 -8.31
C ILE A 247 -0.56 0.67 -7.20
N ILE A 248 -0.85 -0.62 -7.04
CA ILE A 248 -1.77 -1.11 -6.02
C ILE A 248 -1.28 -0.65 -4.65
N PHE A 249 0.03 -0.72 -4.39
CA PHE A 249 0.61 -0.24 -3.14
C PHE A 249 0.37 1.26 -2.92
N SER A 250 0.57 2.08 -3.95
CA SER A 250 0.43 3.54 -3.87
C SER A 250 -1.02 4.06 -3.92
N SER A 251 -2.01 3.23 -4.27
CA SER A 251 -3.41 3.65 -4.41
C SER A 251 -4.26 3.30 -3.19
N GLN A 252 -5.39 3.96 -3.04
CA GLN A 252 -6.42 3.61 -2.04
C GLN A 252 -7.53 2.77 -2.68
N ILE A 253 -7.85 3.04 -3.95
CA ILE A 253 -8.81 2.27 -4.75
C ILE A 253 -8.10 1.70 -5.98
N VAL A 254 -8.50 0.50 -6.38
CA VAL A 254 -8.05 -0.17 -7.59
C VAL A 254 -9.26 -0.62 -8.41
N LEU A 255 -9.33 -0.15 -9.64
CA LEU A 255 -10.26 -0.61 -10.67
C LEU A 255 -9.61 -1.76 -11.42
N LEU A 256 -10.04 -2.98 -11.13
CA LEU A 256 -9.59 -4.18 -11.82
C LEU A 256 -10.43 -4.36 -13.09
N LEU A 257 -9.86 -3.98 -14.23
CA LEU A 257 -10.46 -4.12 -15.55
C LEU A 257 -10.31 -5.54 -16.07
N ILE A 258 -11.44 -6.14 -16.40
CA ILE A 258 -11.55 -7.46 -16.99
C ILE A 258 -12.28 -7.32 -18.32
N ASP A 259 -11.74 -7.96 -19.35
CA ASP A 259 -12.45 -8.15 -20.61
C ASP A 259 -13.58 -9.17 -20.40
N ALA A 260 -14.83 -8.72 -20.53
CA ALA A 260 -15.99 -9.55 -20.26
C ALA A 260 -16.09 -10.77 -21.20
N GLN A 261 -15.58 -10.69 -22.44
CA GLN A 261 -15.61 -11.81 -23.37
C GLN A 261 -14.59 -12.88 -22.98
N ALA A 262 -13.42 -12.45 -22.51
CA ALA A 262 -12.35 -13.36 -22.09
C ALA A 262 -12.57 -13.92 -20.67
N GLY A 263 -13.38 -13.24 -19.84
CA GLY A 263 -13.61 -13.61 -18.45
C GLY A 263 -12.36 -13.49 -17.56
N MET A 264 -12.46 -13.97 -16.30
CA MET A 264 -11.34 -13.95 -15.36
C MET A 264 -10.38 -15.13 -15.55
N ASN A 265 -9.10 -14.85 -15.80
CA ASN A 265 -8.05 -15.87 -15.83
C ASN A 265 -7.25 -15.95 -14.50
N ALA A 266 -6.19 -16.76 -14.48
CA ALA A 266 -5.33 -16.92 -13.30
C ALA A 266 -4.64 -15.61 -12.88
N PHE A 267 -4.24 -14.77 -13.84
CA PHE A 267 -3.63 -13.47 -13.59
C PHE A 267 -4.62 -12.50 -12.94
N ASP A 268 -5.83 -12.37 -13.48
CA ASP A 268 -6.88 -11.50 -12.92
C ASP A 268 -7.23 -11.92 -11.47
N LYS A 269 -7.28 -13.24 -11.22
CA LYS A 269 -7.52 -13.80 -9.89
C LYS A 269 -6.39 -13.50 -8.91
N ARG A 270 -5.13 -13.62 -9.34
CA ARG A 270 -3.96 -13.27 -8.51
C ARG A 270 -3.98 -11.78 -8.17
N LEU A 271 -4.21 -10.93 -9.16
CA LEU A 271 -4.26 -9.48 -8.97
C LEU A 271 -5.38 -9.08 -8.00
N ALA A 272 -6.56 -9.69 -8.12
CA ALA A 272 -7.65 -9.50 -7.16
C ALA A 272 -7.25 -9.92 -5.72
N MET A 273 -6.53 -11.04 -5.56
CA MET A 273 -5.99 -11.47 -4.26
C MET A 273 -5.04 -10.42 -3.70
N ASP A 274 -4.07 -9.95 -4.50
CA ASP A 274 -3.08 -8.98 -4.07
C ASP A 274 -3.67 -7.64 -3.65
N ILE A 275 -4.70 -7.16 -4.36
CA ILE A 275 -5.42 -5.92 -4.03
C ILE A 275 -6.11 -6.04 -2.66
N ILE A 276 -6.77 -7.19 -2.42
CA ILE A 276 -7.52 -7.44 -1.18
C ILE A 276 -6.56 -7.66 0.00
N GLU A 277 -5.48 -8.40 -0.20
CA GLU A 277 -4.44 -8.63 0.82
C GLU A 277 -3.75 -7.33 1.25
N LYS A 278 -3.58 -6.39 0.31
CA LYS A 278 -3.06 -5.04 0.60
C LYS A 278 -4.12 -4.06 1.10
N GLU A 279 -5.31 -4.55 1.45
CA GLU A 279 -6.37 -3.77 2.09
C GLU A 279 -6.84 -2.57 1.24
N LYS A 280 -6.79 -2.70 -0.09
CA LYS A 280 -7.22 -1.66 -1.02
C LYS A 280 -8.70 -1.79 -1.35
N GLY A 281 -9.37 -0.66 -1.60
CA GLY A 281 -10.71 -0.66 -2.19
C GLY A 281 -10.64 -1.26 -3.58
N ILE A 282 -11.56 -2.16 -3.93
CA ILE A 282 -11.57 -2.83 -5.23
C ILE A 282 -12.91 -2.65 -5.94
N ILE A 283 -12.86 -2.29 -7.22
CA ILE A 283 -14.00 -2.33 -8.13
C ILE A 283 -13.62 -3.20 -9.32
N ILE A 284 -14.44 -4.20 -9.58
CA ILE A 284 -14.31 -5.10 -10.72
C ILE A 284 -15.07 -4.48 -11.89
N VAL A 285 -14.34 -4.04 -12.91
CA VAL A 285 -14.91 -3.38 -14.08
C VAL A 285 -14.91 -4.37 -15.24
N LEU A 286 -16.10 -4.83 -15.63
CA LEU A 286 -16.27 -5.75 -16.75
C LEU A 286 -16.48 -4.94 -18.03
N ASN A 287 -15.41 -4.73 -18.78
CA ASN A 287 -15.42 -3.92 -19.99
C ASN A 287 -15.81 -4.76 -21.22
N LYS A 288 -16.19 -4.08 -22.31
CA LYS A 288 -16.73 -4.67 -23.55
C LYS A 288 -18.07 -5.39 -23.35
N TRP A 289 -18.89 -4.89 -22.42
CA TRP A 289 -20.17 -5.50 -22.09
C TRP A 289 -21.19 -5.46 -23.24
N ASP A 290 -21.01 -4.52 -24.18
CA ASP A 290 -21.74 -4.43 -25.44
C ASP A 290 -21.61 -5.70 -26.30
N LEU A 291 -20.47 -6.40 -26.21
CA LEU A 291 -20.20 -7.62 -26.97
C LEU A 291 -20.75 -8.89 -26.32
N ILE A 292 -21.39 -8.79 -25.15
CA ILE A 292 -21.87 -9.95 -24.38
C ILE A 292 -23.36 -10.20 -24.65
N PRO A 293 -23.74 -11.35 -25.21
CA PRO A 293 -25.14 -11.73 -25.40
C PRO A 293 -25.89 -11.83 -24.07
N ASP A 294 -27.17 -11.43 -24.06
CA ASP A 294 -28.00 -11.41 -22.84
C ASP A 294 -28.06 -12.75 -22.11
N SER A 295 -28.05 -13.86 -22.86
CA SER A 295 -28.04 -15.22 -22.32
C SER A 295 -26.81 -15.54 -21.46
N GLN A 296 -25.68 -14.88 -21.71
CA GLN A 296 -24.40 -15.14 -21.01
C GLN A 296 -24.16 -14.18 -19.84
N ARG A 297 -24.81 -13.01 -19.84
CA ARG A 297 -24.59 -11.94 -18.85
C ARG A 297 -24.76 -12.41 -17.41
N LYS A 298 -25.83 -13.16 -17.14
CA LYS A 298 -26.14 -13.67 -15.79
C LYS A 298 -25.06 -14.65 -15.30
N THR A 299 -24.57 -15.51 -16.19
CA THR A 299 -23.55 -16.51 -15.87
C THR A 299 -22.22 -15.86 -15.53
N ILE A 300 -21.76 -14.90 -16.35
CA ILE A 300 -20.50 -14.17 -16.12
C ILE A 300 -20.51 -13.46 -14.76
N LEU A 301 -21.61 -12.78 -14.42
CA LEU A 301 -21.76 -12.12 -13.13
C LEU A 301 -21.77 -13.12 -11.96
N ALA A 302 -22.43 -14.27 -12.13
CA ALA A 302 -22.49 -15.32 -11.11
C ALA A 302 -21.10 -15.93 -10.85
N ASP A 303 -20.31 -16.17 -11.90
CA ASP A 303 -18.97 -16.77 -11.79
C ASP A 303 -18.01 -15.87 -11.02
N ILE A 304 -18.02 -14.57 -11.30
CA ILE A 304 -17.18 -13.59 -10.61
C ILE A 304 -17.63 -13.47 -9.16
N ASN A 305 -18.93 -13.34 -8.90
CA ASN A 305 -19.46 -13.32 -7.54
C ASN A 305 -19.06 -14.58 -6.76
N HIS A 306 -19.15 -15.76 -7.39
CA HIS A 306 -18.77 -17.02 -6.78
C HIS A 306 -17.28 -17.05 -6.41
N PHE A 307 -16.40 -16.58 -7.30
CA PHE A 307 -14.96 -16.45 -7.01
C PHE A 307 -14.70 -15.58 -5.78
N PHE A 308 -15.32 -14.39 -5.71
CA PHE A 308 -15.11 -13.48 -4.59
C PHE A 308 -15.70 -14.02 -3.28
N HIS A 309 -16.90 -14.57 -3.30
CA HIS A 309 -17.53 -15.14 -2.10
C HIS A 309 -16.79 -16.37 -1.56
N LYS A 310 -16.29 -17.25 -2.44
CA LYS A 310 -15.56 -18.45 -2.04
C LYS A 310 -14.19 -18.12 -1.44
N ARG A 311 -13.52 -17.08 -1.95
CA ARG A 311 -12.12 -16.79 -1.61
C ARG A 311 -11.95 -15.65 -0.60
N PHE A 312 -12.88 -14.70 -0.56
CA PHE A 312 -12.80 -13.49 0.27
C PHE A 312 -14.07 -13.29 1.08
N PHE A 313 -14.19 -14.04 2.17
CA PHE A 313 -15.32 -13.96 3.09
C PHE A 313 -15.56 -12.56 3.72
N GLN A 314 -14.55 -11.68 3.64
CA GLN A 314 -14.56 -10.33 4.20
C GLN A 314 -15.35 -9.36 3.32
N ILE A 315 -15.38 -9.60 2.01
CA ILE A 315 -16.14 -8.79 1.07
C ILE A 315 -17.50 -9.44 0.89
N THR A 316 -18.52 -8.80 1.43
CA THR A 316 -19.90 -9.33 1.37
C THR A 316 -20.62 -8.95 0.11
N LYS A 317 -20.24 -7.84 -0.53
CA LYS A 317 -20.80 -7.37 -1.80
C LYS A 317 -19.68 -6.80 -2.67
N PRO A 318 -18.98 -7.64 -3.46
CA PRO A 318 -17.97 -7.13 -4.38
C PRO A 318 -18.63 -6.17 -5.38
N LEU A 319 -17.99 -5.02 -5.62
CA LEU A 319 -18.47 -4.06 -6.62
C LEU A 319 -18.10 -4.57 -8.00
N ILE A 320 -19.05 -5.17 -8.70
CA ILE A 320 -18.90 -5.65 -10.08
C ILE A 320 -19.73 -4.75 -10.97
N ILE A 321 -19.07 -4.00 -11.85
CA ILE A 321 -19.69 -2.96 -12.67
C ILE A 321 -19.40 -3.27 -14.14
N PRO A 322 -20.39 -3.78 -14.88
CA PRO A 322 -20.29 -3.92 -16.32
C PRO A 322 -20.29 -2.56 -17.00
N VAL A 323 -19.43 -2.36 -17.99
CA VAL A 323 -19.32 -1.12 -18.75
C VAL A 323 -19.02 -1.41 -20.23
N SER A 324 -19.38 -0.46 -21.09
CA SER A 324 -18.77 -0.35 -22.41
C SER A 324 -18.02 0.97 -22.47
N ALA A 325 -16.69 0.89 -22.39
CA ALA A 325 -15.87 2.09 -22.48
C ALA A 325 -15.97 2.78 -23.85
N ILE A 326 -16.17 2.01 -24.92
CA ILE A 326 -16.28 2.53 -26.29
C ILE A 326 -17.60 3.25 -26.52
N ASP A 327 -18.71 2.67 -26.06
CA ASP A 327 -20.06 3.25 -26.17
C ASP A 327 -20.38 4.23 -25.04
N LYS A 328 -19.45 4.39 -24.08
CA LYS A 328 -19.64 5.13 -22.82
C LYS A 328 -20.83 4.65 -21.99
N TRP A 329 -21.25 3.40 -22.17
CA TRP A 329 -22.37 2.82 -21.43
C TRP A 329 -21.98 2.51 -19.98
N ASN A 330 -22.87 2.86 -19.05
CA ASN A 330 -22.75 2.64 -17.60
C ASN A 330 -21.54 3.30 -16.90
N MET A 331 -20.89 4.27 -17.56
CA MET A 331 -19.73 5.00 -17.02
C MET A 331 -20.07 5.85 -15.79
N THR A 332 -21.26 6.47 -15.76
CA THR A 332 -21.72 7.26 -14.60
C THR A 332 -21.94 6.38 -13.37
N THR A 333 -22.47 5.17 -13.54
CA THR A 333 -22.60 4.20 -12.45
C THR A 333 -21.24 3.80 -11.91
N LEU A 334 -20.24 3.59 -12.78
CA LEU A 334 -18.86 3.34 -12.36
C LEU A 334 -18.32 4.52 -11.53
N GLN A 335 -18.49 5.76 -12.01
CA GLN A 335 -18.07 6.97 -11.29
C GLN A 335 -18.71 7.07 -9.90
N ASN A 336 -20.03 6.91 -9.81
CA ASN A 336 -20.75 6.98 -8.54
C ASN A 336 -20.29 5.92 -7.54
N ASN A 337 -19.94 4.71 -8.01
CA ASN A 337 -19.43 3.67 -7.13
C ASN A 337 -17.98 3.92 -6.68
N ILE A 338 -17.15 4.54 -7.52
CA ILE A 338 -15.81 5.00 -7.13
C ILE A 338 -15.92 6.01 -5.99
N GLN A 339 -16.80 7.01 -6.11
CA GLN A 339 -17.02 8.02 -5.07
C GLN A 339 -17.55 7.40 -3.78
N LYS A 340 -18.57 6.54 -3.85
CA LYS A 340 -19.08 5.81 -2.67
C LYS A 340 -18.00 4.98 -1.98
N LEU A 341 -17.16 4.29 -2.77
CA LEU A 341 -16.06 3.51 -2.23
C LEU A 341 -15.01 4.40 -1.57
N ARG A 342 -14.73 5.57 -2.15
CA ARG A 342 -13.84 6.57 -1.54
C ARG A 342 -14.39 7.05 -0.20
N GLU A 343 -15.63 7.49 -0.15
CA GLU A 343 -16.29 7.94 1.09
C GLU A 343 -16.22 6.86 2.17
N ALA A 344 -16.48 5.60 1.79
CA ALA A 344 -16.37 4.45 2.68
C ALA A 344 -14.94 4.24 3.21
N THR A 345 -13.91 4.47 2.39
CA THR A 345 -12.50 4.39 2.82
C THR A 345 -12.03 5.56 3.68
N LEU A 346 -12.77 6.67 3.72
CA LEU A 346 -12.45 7.87 4.49
C LEU A 346 -13.34 8.02 5.74
N ILE A 347 -14.25 7.08 5.99
CA ILE A 347 -15.22 7.19 7.06
C ILE A 347 -14.53 7.29 8.42
N LYS A 348 -14.96 8.29 9.22
CA LYS A 348 -14.59 8.43 10.62
C LYS A 348 -15.80 8.11 11.48
N THR A 349 -15.80 6.94 12.10
CA THR A 349 -16.93 6.50 12.94
C THR A 349 -16.66 6.89 14.39
N LYS A 350 -17.62 7.60 15.01
CA LYS A 350 -17.51 7.99 16.43
C LYS A 350 -17.47 6.73 17.31
N THR A 351 -16.55 6.69 18.28
CA THR A 351 -16.37 5.55 19.21
C THR A 351 -17.67 5.15 19.91
N ASN A 352 -18.53 6.10 20.28
CA ASN A 352 -19.82 5.79 20.91
C ASN A 352 -20.78 5.01 19.98
N GLN A 353 -20.80 5.35 18.68
CA GLN A 353 -21.63 4.63 17.70
C GLN A 353 -21.10 3.21 17.47
N LEU A 354 -19.77 3.04 17.40
CA LEU A 354 -19.14 1.72 17.30
C LEU A 354 -19.48 0.86 18.52
N ASN A 355 -19.38 1.40 19.73
CA ASN A 355 -19.67 0.65 20.95
C ASN A 355 -21.16 0.30 21.08
N LYS A 356 -22.06 1.20 20.70
CA LYS A 356 -23.50 0.90 20.61
C LYS A 356 -23.78 -0.23 19.63
N TRP A 357 -23.16 -0.19 18.44
CA TRP A 357 -23.26 -1.28 17.47
C TRP A 357 -22.73 -2.60 18.05
N LEU A 358 -21.57 -2.58 18.70
CA LEU A 358 -20.95 -3.80 19.26
C LEU A 358 -21.89 -4.45 20.27
N GLN A 359 -22.51 -3.66 21.14
CA GLN A 359 -23.50 -4.14 22.10
C GLN A 359 -24.70 -4.77 21.41
N THR A 360 -25.31 -4.08 20.44
CA THR A 360 -26.43 -4.63 19.65
C THR A 360 -26.06 -5.92 18.91
N ALA A 361 -24.83 -6.01 18.39
CA ALA A 361 -24.35 -7.21 17.70
C ALA A 361 -24.15 -8.38 18.67
N VAL A 362 -23.66 -8.13 19.89
CA VAL A 362 -23.53 -9.13 20.95
C VAL A 362 -24.90 -9.59 21.47
N ASP A 363 -25.83 -8.67 21.69
CA ASP A 363 -27.19 -8.98 22.16
C ASP A 363 -27.95 -9.84 21.16
N LYS A 364 -27.79 -9.53 19.86
CA LYS A 364 -28.40 -10.32 18.78
C LYS A 364 -27.82 -11.73 18.68
N LYS A 365 -26.53 -11.89 18.95
CA LYS A 365 -25.84 -13.18 18.90
C LYS A 365 -24.70 -13.18 19.91
N SER A 366 -24.92 -13.82 21.05
CA SER A 366 -23.92 -13.91 22.11
C SER A 366 -22.65 -14.62 21.62
N PRO A 367 -21.46 -14.18 22.08
CA PRO A 367 -20.22 -14.89 21.80
C PRO A 367 -20.27 -16.30 22.41
N PRO A 368 -19.75 -17.32 21.72
CA PRO A 368 -19.66 -18.65 22.27
C PRO A 368 -18.68 -18.67 23.46
N TYR A 369 -18.82 -19.69 24.31
CA TYR A 369 -17.82 -19.95 25.35
C TYR A 369 -16.48 -20.36 24.72
N SER A 370 -15.39 -20.00 25.39
CA SER A 370 -14.05 -20.47 25.03
C SER A 370 -13.96 -22.00 25.08
N LYS A 371 -12.93 -22.59 24.47
CA LYS A 371 -12.62 -24.03 24.59
C LYS A 371 -12.55 -24.52 26.04
N ILE A 372 -12.08 -23.68 26.96
CA ILE A 372 -12.02 -23.97 28.40
C ILE A 372 -13.29 -23.55 29.19
N LYS A 373 -14.44 -23.48 28.51
CA LYS A 373 -15.77 -23.18 29.08
C LYS A 373 -15.89 -21.86 29.87
N ARG A 374 -15.06 -20.86 29.57
CA ARG A 374 -15.13 -19.52 30.15
C ARG A 374 -15.78 -18.54 29.18
N PRO A 375 -16.47 -17.50 29.69
CA PRO A 375 -17.13 -16.52 28.84
C PRO A 375 -16.12 -15.64 28.11
N ILE A 376 -16.37 -15.41 26.81
CA ILE A 376 -15.65 -14.42 26.02
C ILE A 376 -16.42 -13.10 26.13
N LYS A 377 -15.77 -12.07 26.66
CA LYS A 377 -16.37 -10.74 26.88
C LYS A 377 -15.73 -9.73 25.93
N LEU A 378 -16.52 -9.24 24.97
CA LEU A 378 -16.17 -8.12 24.12
C LEU A 378 -16.43 -6.83 24.91
N LYS A 379 -15.39 -6.05 25.18
CA LYS A 379 -15.46 -4.90 26.08
C LYS A 379 -15.83 -3.61 25.35
N TYR A 380 -15.06 -3.29 24.31
CA TYR A 380 -15.28 -2.08 23.52
C TYR A 380 -14.62 -2.22 22.15
N ILE A 381 -14.98 -1.33 21.23
CA ILE A 381 -14.44 -1.21 19.88
C ILE A 381 -13.99 0.23 19.62
N THR A 382 -12.92 0.36 18.85
CA THR A 382 -12.41 1.65 18.35
C THR A 382 -12.01 1.53 16.89
N GLN A 383 -12.00 2.66 16.17
CA GLN A 383 -11.33 2.77 14.89
C GLN A 383 -9.88 3.17 15.13
N THR A 384 -8.93 2.30 14.79
CA THR A 384 -7.50 2.47 15.07
C THR A 384 -6.71 3.01 13.89
N HIS A 385 -7.28 2.93 12.68
CA HIS A 385 -6.69 3.50 11.48
C HIS A 385 -7.79 4.11 10.60
N PHE A 386 -7.48 5.17 9.87
CA PHE A 386 -8.46 5.94 9.09
C PHE A 386 -8.41 5.66 7.59
N LYS A 387 -7.27 5.25 7.01
CA LYS A 387 -7.10 5.10 5.56
C LYS A 387 -6.20 3.89 5.16
N PRO A 388 -6.72 2.66 5.03
CA PRO A 388 -8.13 2.27 5.12
C PRO A 388 -8.63 2.22 6.57
N PRO A 389 -9.96 2.22 6.79
CA PRO A 389 -10.54 2.15 8.12
C PRO A 389 -10.26 0.78 8.75
N LYS A 390 -9.48 0.77 9.84
CA LYS A 390 -9.24 -0.42 10.66
C LYS A 390 -9.99 -0.31 11.98
N PHE A 391 -10.65 -1.39 12.37
CA PHE A 391 -11.43 -1.45 13.59
C PHE A 391 -10.83 -2.50 14.53
N THR A 392 -10.62 -2.13 15.78
CA THR A 392 -10.08 -3.03 16.81
C THR A 392 -11.10 -3.23 17.90
N ILE A 393 -11.49 -4.49 18.12
CA ILE A 393 -12.32 -4.93 19.23
C ILE A 393 -11.40 -5.41 20.36
N PHE A 394 -11.61 -4.85 21.54
CA PHE A 394 -10.91 -5.25 22.75
C PHE A 394 -11.76 -6.26 23.53
N LEU A 395 -11.16 -7.39 23.89
CA LEU A 395 -11.84 -8.48 24.59
C LEU A 395 -10.92 -9.16 25.61
N ASN A 396 -11.48 -9.94 26.50
CA ASN A 396 -10.70 -10.64 27.53
C ASN A 396 -9.85 -11.78 26.96
N ARG A 397 -10.30 -12.44 25.89
CA ARG A 397 -9.68 -13.66 25.35
C ARG A 397 -9.71 -13.67 23.82
N PRO A 398 -8.84 -12.89 23.16
CA PRO A 398 -8.82 -12.79 21.71
C PRO A 398 -8.57 -14.14 21.04
N GLY A 399 -7.69 -14.99 21.58
CA GLY A 399 -7.35 -16.30 20.99
C GLY A 399 -8.52 -17.29 20.97
N ASP A 400 -9.46 -17.15 21.90
CA ASP A 400 -10.59 -18.09 22.04
C ASP A 400 -11.77 -17.76 21.13
N LEU A 401 -11.79 -16.57 20.50
CA LEU A 401 -12.91 -16.14 19.66
C LEU A 401 -12.96 -16.93 18.34
N PRO A 402 -13.99 -17.75 18.09
CA PRO A 402 -14.03 -18.59 16.89
C PRO A 402 -14.13 -17.77 15.62
N GLN A 403 -13.54 -18.27 14.53
CA GLN A 403 -13.53 -17.59 13.24
C GLN A 403 -14.96 -17.23 12.77
N GLY A 404 -15.92 -18.16 12.89
CA GLY A 404 -17.31 -17.90 12.52
C GLY A 404 -17.95 -16.71 13.25
N TYR A 405 -17.56 -16.44 14.50
CA TYR A 405 -18.04 -15.26 15.23
C TYR A 405 -17.33 -13.98 14.79
N ARG A 406 -16.02 -14.04 14.51
CA ARG A 406 -15.28 -12.92 13.90
C ARG A 406 -15.89 -12.50 12.57
N LEU A 407 -16.23 -13.48 11.73
CA LEU A 407 -16.92 -13.26 10.46
C LEU A 407 -18.28 -12.60 10.66
N TYR A 408 -19.06 -13.08 11.62
CA TYR A 408 -20.35 -12.48 11.96
C TYR A 408 -20.20 -10.99 12.33
N LEU A 409 -19.24 -10.66 13.21
CA LEU A 409 -18.98 -9.27 13.59
C LEU A 409 -18.54 -8.43 12.40
N ALA A 410 -17.63 -8.93 11.56
CA ALA A 410 -17.17 -8.22 10.36
C ALA A 410 -18.32 -7.92 9.41
N LYS A 411 -19.17 -8.91 9.11
CA LYS A 411 -20.34 -8.75 8.25
C LYS A 411 -21.39 -7.80 8.84
N SER A 412 -21.62 -7.89 10.15
CA SER A 412 -22.55 -7.02 10.86
C SER A 412 -22.07 -5.57 10.88
N LEU A 413 -20.77 -5.34 11.12
CA LEU A 413 -20.14 -4.02 11.06
C LEU A 413 -20.28 -3.45 9.65
N ALA A 414 -19.92 -4.26 8.65
CA ALA A 414 -19.99 -3.88 7.25
C ALA A 414 -21.38 -3.36 6.89
N LYS A 415 -22.42 -4.13 7.24
CA LYS A 415 -23.80 -3.76 6.97
C LYS A 415 -24.24 -2.49 7.71
N GLN A 416 -23.85 -2.34 8.98
CA GLN A 416 -24.29 -1.19 9.79
C GLN A 416 -23.70 0.13 9.27
N PHE A 417 -22.45 0.11 8.80
CA PHE A 417 -21.71 1.30 8.40
C PHE A 417 -21.59 1.46 6.88
N GLN A 418 -22.34 0.69 6.10
CA GLN A 418 -22.35 0.73 4.63
C GLN A 418 -20.98 0.44 3.99
N LEU A 419 -20.25 -0.48 4.59
CA LEU A 419 -18.89 -0.87 4.25
C LEU A 419 -18.84 -2.26 3.58
N GLU A 420 -19.96 -2.79 3.07
CA GLU A 420 -20.04 -4.14 2.49
C GLU A 420 -19.13 -4.39 1.28
N SER A 421 -18.73 -3.30 0.63
CA SER A 421 -17.93 -3.27 -0.58
C SER A 421 -16.43 -3.03 -0.34
N ILE A 422 -16.03 -2.78 0.91
CA ILE A 422 -14.62 -2.71 1.29
C ILE A 422 -14.20 -3.95 2.06
N SER A 423 -12.92 -4.30 1.98
CA SER A 423 -12.34 -5.32 2.86
C SER A 423 -12.22 -4.75 4.28
N ILE A 424 -13.15 -5.13 5.15
CA ILE A 424 -13.11 -4.71 6.56
C ILE A 424 -12.27 -5.69 7.35
N LYS A 425 -11.14 -5.22 7.86
CA LYS A 425 -10.34 -5.97 8.82
C LYS A 425 -10.76 -5.58 10.23
N LEU A 426 -11.29 -6.57 10.96
CA LEU A 426 -11.51 -6.48 12.40
C LEU A 426 -10.35 -7.14 13.13
N GLU A 427 -9.61 -6.33 13.88
CA GLU A 427 -8.61 -6.81 14.82
C GLU A 427 -9.22 -7.11 16.18
N PHE A 428 -8.63 -8.08 16.87
CA PHE A 428 -9.10 -8.57 18.16
C PHE A 428 -7.94 -8.56 19.14
N LYS A 429 -7.91 -7.60 20.07
CA LYS A 429 -6.81 -7.42 21.02
C LYS A 429 -7.24 -7.73 22.45
N ALA A 430 -6.33 -8.32 23.22
CA ALA A 430 -6.55 -8.45 24.66
C ALA A 430 -6.57 -7.04 25.28
N THR A 431 -7.52 -6.76 26.16
CA THR A 431 -7.34 -5.59 27.03
C THR A 431 -6.16 -5.83 27.96
N LYS A 432 -5.22 -4.88 28.04
CA LYS A 432 -4.21 -4.86 29.11
C LYS A 432 -4.92 -5.04 30.45
N ASN A 433 -4.46 -6.00 31.24
CA ASN A 433 -4.90 -6.17 32.60
C ASN A 433 -4.06 -5.19 33.44
N PRO A 434 -4.63 -4.11 34.01
CA PRO A 434 -3.86 -3.12 34.77
C PRO A 434 -3.28 -3.64 36.09
N PHE A 435 -3.36 -4.95 36.35
CA PHE A 435 -2.91 -5.63 37.57
C PHE A 435 -1.83 -6.69 37.29
N VAL A 436 -1.24 -6.69 36.10
CA VAL A 436 -0.16 -7.60 35.72
C VAL A 436 0.92 -6.76 35.04
N ASP A 437 1.73 -6.12 35.87
CA ASP A 437 3.11 -5.73 35.53
C ASP A 437 4.06 -6.78 36.10
#